data_AF-A0A9D2LMX6-F1
#
_entry.id   AF-A0A9D2LMX6-F1
#
_cell.length_a   1.000
_cell.length_b   1.000
_cell.length_c   1.000
_cell.angle_alpha   90.00
_cell.angle_beta   90.00
_cell.angle_gamma   90.00
#
_symmetry.space_group_name_H-M   'P 1'
#
loop_
_entity.id
_entity.type
_entity.pdbx_description
1 polymer ?
#
loop_
_entity_poly.entity_id
_entity_poly.type
_entity_poly.pdbx_seq_one_letter_code
_entity_poly.pdbx_strand_id
1 'polypeptide(L)'
;MAENVIFQTKTFGGFDKKSVLEYIDKAAEQARKKEEEFDRQLSQMQQKNQELEQEKDVLTQQLEDSGKKNEELSQLLEKIETELSACKQDRDAQNEKMAQAVKQNLELKNALSLHKEKSRKYDEISSRLSETILHAQKTAEDMVEEAKEAAERISSQSRQDCEEIRQKMKRFQKEVSDLKYCIGEAFASLDKQMVMLSEAVNKVAGTMEEEIREKEDGSPSPLC
;
A
#
# COMPACT_ATOMS: atom_id res chain seq x y z
N MET A 1 -74.25 -52.52 -77.55
CA MET A 1 -75.22 -52.34 -78.65
C MET A 1 -75.56 -53.73 -79.16
N ALA A 2 -76.81 -54.16 -79.05
CA ALA A 2 -77.24 -55.48 -79.53
C ALA A 2 -77.53 -55.37 -81.03
N GLU A 3 -76.77 -56.10 -81.86
CA GLU A 3 -77.08 -56.26 -83.28
C GLU A 3 -78.36 -57.10 -83.41
N ASN A 4 -79.43 -56.49 -83.92
CA ASN A 4 -80.65 -57.22 -84.29
C ASN A 4 -80.39 -57.99 -85.58
N VAL A 5 -80.24 -59.30 -85.48
CA VAL A 5 -80.03 -60.20 -86.63
C VAL A 5 -81.37 -60.75 -87.10
N ILE A 6 -81.76 -60.42 -88.35
CA ILE A 6 -83.00 -60.90 -88.98
C ILE A 6 -82.68 -62.21 -89.71
N PHE A 7 -83.15 -63.33 -89.16
CA PHE A 7 -83.03 -64.64 -89.79
C PHE A 7 -84.10 -64.82 -90.88
N GLN A 8 -83.71 -65.18 -92.10
CA GLN A 8 -84.69 -65.44 -93.17
C GLN A 8 -85.36 -66.81 -92.96
N THR A 9 -86.69 -66.81 -92.92
CA THR A 9 -87.51 -68.01 -92.75
C THR A 9 -87.78 -68.63 -94.12
N LYS A 10 -87.46 -69.92 -94.31
CA LYS A 10 -87.90 -70.64 -95.52
C LYS A 10 -89.41 -70.89 -95.46
N THR A 11 -90.05 -71.03 -96.61
CA THR A 11 -91.50 -71.16 -96.88
C THR A 11 -92.24 -72.32 -96.16
N PHE A 12 -91.59 -73.00 -95.22
CA PHE A 12 -92.17 -74.00 -94.34
C PHE A 12 -91.55 -73.89 -92.93
N GLY A 13 -91.84 -72.79 -92.21
CA GLY A 13 -91.74 -72.70 -90.75
C GLY A 13 -90.37 -72.85 -90.07
N GLY A 14 -89.25 -72.72 -90.79
CA GLY A 14 -87.90 -72.88 -90.22
C GLY A 14 -86.93 -71.77 -90.62
N PHE A 15 -86.02 -71.40 -89.71
CA PHE A 15 -84.93 -70.48 -89.98
C PHE A 15 -83.92 -71.08 -90.96
N ASP A 16 -83.35 -70.26 -91.85
CA ASP A 16 -82.31 -70.73 -92.75
C ASP A 16 -81.07 -71.20 -91.95
N LYS A 17 -80.78 -72.49 -92.03
CA LYS A 17 -79.69 -73.16 -91.31
C LYS A 17 -78.34 -72.47 -91.53
N LYS A 18 -78.08 -71.91 -92.72
CA LYS A 18 -76.83 -71.20 -92.99
C LYS A 18 -76.76 -69.88 -92.22
N SER A 19 -77.83 -69.07 -92.25
CA SER A 19 -77.88 -67.83 -91.46
C SER A 19 -77.75 -68.04 -89.96
N VAL A 20 -78.31 -69.13 -89.40
CA VAL A 20 -78.17 -69.46 -87.98
C VAL A 20 -76.74 -69.89 -87.64
N LEU A 21 -76.11 -70.73 -88.47
CA LEU A 21 -74.72 -71.15 -88.28
C LEU A 21 -73.76 -69.96 -88.41
N GLU A 22 -73.95 -69.06 -89.38
CA GLU A 22 -73.15 -67.84 -89.53
C GLU A 22 -73.29 -66.91 -88.31
N TYR A 23 -74.47 -66.82 -87.69
CA TYR A 23 -74.66 -66.05 -86.47
C TYR A 23 -73.96 -66.69 -85.27
N ILE A 24 -74.04 -68.02 -85.13
CA ILE A 24 -73.32 -68.75 -84.08
C ILE A 24 -71.81 -68.58 -84.24
N ASP A 25 -71.30 -68.70 -85.46
CA ASP A 25 -69.88 -68.49 -85.77
C ASP A 25 -69.45 -67.05 -85.46
N LYS A 26 -70.24 -66.04 -85.86
CA LYS A 26 -69.98 -64.64 -85.50
C LYS A 26 -70.04 -64.38 -84.00
N ALA A 27 -71.01 -64.97 -83.29
CA ALA A 27 -71.16 -64.82 -81.85
C ALA A 27 -70.01 -65.50 -81.09
N ALA A 28 -69.58 -66.68 -81.54
CA ALA A 28 -68.42 -67.38 -81.00
C ALA A 28 -67.12 -66.61 -81.25
N GLU A 29 -66.97 -66.00 -82.44
CA GLU A 29 -65.82 -65.16 -82.76
C GLU A 29 -65.82 -63.85 -81.94
N GLN A 30 -66.99 -63.23 -81.74
CA GLN A 30 -67.14 -62.07 -80.85
C GLN A 30 -66.87 -62.42 -79.38
N ALA A 31 -67.30 -63.59 -78.92
CA ALA A 31 -67.02 -64.07 -77.57
C ALA A 31 -65.51 -64.28 -77.36
N ARG A 32 -64.83 -64.95 -78.30
CA ARG A 32 -63.36 -65.11 -78.29
C ARG A 32 -62.63 -63.78 -78.26
N LYS A 33 -63.02 -62.82 -79.11
CA LYS A 33 -62.41 -61.47 -79.11
C LYS A 33 -62.58 -60.74 -77.78
N LYS A 34 -63.72 -60.91 -77.11
CA LYS A 34 -63.94 -60.32 -75.78
C LYS A 34 -63.15 -61.04 -74.69
N GLU A 35 -63.04 -62.35 -74.76
CA GLU A 35 -62.25 -63.16 -73.83
C GLU A 35 -60.76 -62.79 -73.94
N GLU A 36 -60.23 -62.69 -75.16
CA GLU A 36 -58.86 -62.20 -75.41
C GLU A 36 -58.63 -60.77 -74.91
N GLU A 37 -59.60 -59.87 -75.09
CA GLU A 37 -59.52 -58.49 -74.58
C GLU A 37 -59.56 -58.45 -73.04
N PHE A 38 -60.42 -59.25 -72.40
CA PHE A 38 -60.48 -59.33 -70.95
C PHE A 38 -59.22 -59.96 -70.35
N ASP A 39 -58.67 -61.01 -70.96
CA ASP A 39 -57.40 -61.62 -70.54
C ASP A 39 -56.23 -60.64 -70.66
N ARG A 40 -56.23 -59.82 -71.72
CA ARG A 40 -55.27 -58.75 -71.90
C ARG A 40 -55.40 -57.69 -70.80
N GLN A 41 -56.61 -57.25 -70.49
CA GLN A 41 -56.86 -56.28 -69.42
C GLN A 41 -56.50 -56.83 -68.04
N LEU A 42 -56.81 -58.10 -67.76
CA LEU A 42 -56.42 -58.79 -66.53
C LEU A 42 -54.90 -58.83 -66.39
N SER A 43 -54.19 -59.23 -67.45
CA SER A 43 -52.72 -59.28 -67.45
C SER A 43 -52.11 -57.90 -67.22
N GLN A 44 -52.64 -56.86 -67.87
CA GLN A 44 -52.18 -55.48 -67.66
C GLN A 44 -52.45 -54.97 -66.25
N MET A 45 -53.62 -55.29 -65.66
CA MET A 45 -53.94 -54.89 -64.29
C MET A 45 -53.07 -55.62 -63.27
N GLN A 46 -52.79 -56.91 -63.49
CA GLN A 46 -51.88 -57.67 -62.64
C GLN A 46 -50.46 -57.10 -62.67
N GLN A 47 -49.95 -56.77 -63.86
CA GLN A 47 -48.63 -56.14 -64.00
C GLN A 47 -48.58 -54.79 -63.29
N LYS A 48 -49.60 -53.94 -63.49
CA LYS A 48 -49.67 -52.63 -62.85
C LYS A 48 -49.77 -52.73 -61.32
N ASN A 49 -50.52 -53.71 -60.81
CA ASN A 49 -50.56 -53.95 -59.37
C ASN A 49 -49.20 -54.37 -58.81
N GLN A 50 -48.45 -55.23 -59.52
CA GLN A 50 -47.10 -55.61 -59.10
C GLN A 50 -46.14 -54.41 -59.10
N GLU A 51 -46.21 -53.55 -60.12
CA GLU A 51 -45.40 -52.32 -60.19
C GLU A 51 -45.72 -51.36 -59.03
N LEU A 52 -47.01 -51.16 -58.74
CA LEU A 52 -47.46 -50.32 -57.62
C LEU A 52 -47.05 -50.89 -56.26
N GLU A 53 -47.07 -52.21 -56.11
CA GLU A 53 -46.67 -52.88 -54.86
C GLU A 53 -45.16 -52.73 -54.63
N GLN A 54 -44.35 -52.86 -55.68
CA GLN A 54 -42.91 -52.56 -55.62
C GLN A 54 -42.63 -51.10 -55.28
N GLU A 55 -43.34 -50.15 -55.92
CA GLU A 55 -43.18 -48.73 -55.64
C GLU A 55 -43.56 -48.39 -54.19
N LYS A 56 -44.64 -48.99 -53.69
CA LYS A 56 -45.07 -48.85 -52.30
C LYS A 56 -44.00 -49.37 -51.33
N ASP A 57 -43.39 -50.51 -51.59
CA ASP A 57 -42.35 -51.07 -50.74
C ASP A 57 -41.11 -50.16 -50.70
N VAL A 58 -40.69 -49.64 -51.86
CA VAL A 58 -39.59 -48.67 -51.96
C VAL A 58 -39.89 -47.39 -51.17
N LEU A 59 -41.07 -46.82 -51.33
CA LEU A 59 -41.48 -45.60 -50.62
C LEU A 59 -41.58 -45.84 -49.11
N THR A 60 -42.05 -47.02 -48.69
CA THR A 60 -42.13 -47.40 -47.28
C THR A 60 -40.73 -47.46 -46.66
N GLN A 61 -39.78 -48.10 -47.35
CA GLN A 61 -38.38 -48.15 -46.90
C GLN A 61 -37.75 -46.75 -46.80
N GLN A 62 -37.99 -45.89 -47.79
CA GLN A 62 -37.48 -44.52 -47.78
C GLN A 62 -38.07 -43.68 -46.64
N LEU A 63 -39.34 -43.90 -46.30
CA LEU A 63 -40.01 -43.23 -45.20
C LEU A 63 -39.42 -43.68 -43.85
N GLU A 64 -39.19 -44.98 -43.68
CA GLU A 64 -38.54 -45.52 -42.47
C GLU A 64 -37.10 -44.99 -42.31
N ASP A 65 -36.32 -44.97 -43.38
CA ASP A 65 -34.94 -44.45 -43.35
C ASP A 65 -34.90 -42.94 -43.06
N SER A 66 -35.84 -42.18 -43.63
CA SER A 66 -36.01 -40.76 -43.33
C SER A 66 -36.43 -40.54 -41.87
N GLY A 67 -37.31 -41.40 -41.35
CA GLY A 67 -37.74 -41.38 -39.95
C GLY A 67 -36.57 -41.57 -38.99
N LYS A 68 -35.74 -42.60 -39.22
CA LYS A 68 -34.54 -42.87 -38.42
C LYS A 68 -33.55 -41.70 -38.44
N LYS A 69 -33.26 -41.14 -39.62
CA LYS A 69 -32.38 -39.96 -39.75
C LYS A 69 -32.92 -38.75 -39.00
N ASN A 70 -34.22 -38.51 -39.04
CA ASN A 70 -34.83 -37.38 -38.37
C ASN A 70 -34.73 -37.53 -36.84
N GLU A 71 -34.88 -38.75 -36.34
CA GLU A 71 -34.71 -39.06 -34.91
C GLU A 71 -33.25 -38.92 -34.46
N GLU A 72 -32.28 -39.42 -35.24
CA GLU A 72 -30.85 -39.22 -35.00
C GLU A 72 -30.47 -37.73 -34.96
N LEU A 73 -30.96 -36.94 -35.93
CA LEU A 73 -30.72 -35.50 -35.98
C LEU A 73 -31.36 -34.77 -34.80
N SER A 74 -32.56 -35.19 -34.37
CA SER A 74 -33.23 -34.61 -33.21
C SER A 74 -32.46 -34.87 -31.92
N GLN A 75 -31.94 -36.08 -31.73
CA GLN A 75 -31.09 -36.42 -30.58
C GLN A 75 -29.78 -35.63 -30.60
N LEU A 76 -29.17 -35.45 -31.78
CA LEU A 76 -27.95 -34.66 -31.92
C LEU A 76 -28.20 -33.17 -31.59
N LEU A 77 -29.33 -32.62 -32.03
CA LEU A 77 -29.73 -31.25 -31.71
C LEU A 77 -29.90 -31.06 -30.20
N GLU A 78 -30.64 -31.95 -29.54
CA GLU A 78 -30.84 -31.89 -28.09
C GLU A 78 -29.51 -31.96 -27.31
N LYS A 79 -28.59 -32.81 -27.77
CA LYS A 79 -27.24 -32.90 -27.20
C LYS A 79 -26.45 -31.61 -27.38
N ILE A 80 -26.45 -31.03 -28.59
CA ILE A 80 -25.75 -29.77 -28.87
C ILE A 80 -26.36 -28.62 -28.06
N GLU A 81 -27.68 -28.56 -27.93
CA GLU A 81 -28.35 -27.53 -27.12
C GLU A 81 -27.96 -27.64 -25.64
N THR A 82 -27.87 -28.87 -25.12
CA THR A 82 -27.43 -29.14 -23.75
C THR A 82 -25.97 -28.72 -23.54
N GLU A 83 -25.07 -29.09 -24.45
CA GLU A 83 -23.66 -28.72 -24.40
C GLU A 83 -23.47 -27.20 -24.53
N LEU A 84 -24.24 -26.55 -25.40
CA LEU A 84 -24.22 -25.10 -25.57
C LEU A 84 -24.71 -24.37 -24.30
N SER A 85 -25.76 -24.90 -23.66
CA SER A 85 -26.27 -24.37 -22.40
C SER A 85 -25.21 -24.48 -21.29
N ALA A 86 -24.56 -25.63 -21.15
CA ALA A 86 -23.48 -25.84 -20.18
C ALA A 86 -22.29 -24.91 -20.44
N CYS A 87 -21.86 -24.79 -21.70
CA CYS A 87 -20.76 -23.90 -22.09
C CYS A 87 -21.07 -22.41 -21.81
N LYS A 88 -22.32 -21.98 -22.01
CA LYS A 88 -22.76 -20.63 -21.63
C LYS A 88 -22.70 -20.40 -20.13
N GLN A 89 -23.19 -21.35 -19.33
CA GLN A 89 -23.13 -21.28 -17.87
C GLN A 89 -21.69 -21.22 -17.37
N ASP A 90 -20.81 -22.07 -17.91
CA ASP A 90 -19.38 -22.07 -17.56
C ASP A 90 -18.72 -20.74 -17.91
N ARG A 91 -18.98 -20.21 -19.11
CA ARG A 91 -18.47 -18.90 -19.54
C ARG A 91 -18.93 -17.79 -18.59
N ASP A 92 -20.19 -17.78 -18.21
CA ASP A 92 -20.75 -16.74 -17.33
C ASP A 92 -20.14 -16.84 -15.92
N ALA A 93 -19.96 -18.06 -15.39
CA ALA A 93 -19.27 -18.30 -14.13
C ALA A 93 -17.79 -17.87 -14.17
N GLN A 94 -17.09 -18.11 -15.29
CA GLN A 94 -15.70 -17.63 -15.46
C GLN A 94 -15.62 -16.11 -15.57
N ASN A 95 -16.58 -15.47 -16.25
CA ASN A 95 -16.65 -14.01 -16.32
C ASN A 95 -16.87 -13.39 -14.93
N GLU A 96 -17.74 -13.97 -14.10
CA GLU A 96 -17.93 -13.51 -12.72
C GLU A 96 -16.65 -13.65 -11.88
N LYS A 97 -15.96 -14.80 -11.97
CA LYS A 97 -14.67 -15.00 -11.30
C LYS A 97 -13.62 -14.00 -11.77
N MET A 98 -13.55 -13.72 -13.07
CA MET A 98 -12.65 -12.73 -13.64
C MET A 98 -12.95 -11.33 -13.11
N ALA A 99 -14.23 -10.93 -13.07
CA ALA A 99 -14.64 -9.64 -12.52
C ALA A 99 -14.26 -9.48 -11.04
N GLN A 100 -14.45 -10.54 -10.24
CA GLN A 100 -14.03 -10.56 -8.84
C GLN A 100 -12.51 -10.44 -8.69
N ALA A 101 -11.74 -11.17 -9.49
CA ALA A 101 -10.28 -11.12 -9.48
C ALA A 101 -9.75 -9.72 -9.87
N VAL A 102 -10.36 -9.07 -10.86
CA VAL A 102 -10.02 -7.69 -11.25
C VAL A 102 -10.27 -6.71 -10.11
N LYS A 103 -11.42 -6.84 -9.42
CA LYS A 103 -11.75 -6.00 -8.27
C LYS A 103 -10.74 -6.18 -7.13
N GLN A 104 -10.42 -7.42 -6.76
CA GLN A 104 -9.41 -7.72 -5.75
C GLN A 104 -8.02 -7.19 -6.13
N ASN A 105 -7.64 -7.30 -7.41
CA ASN A 105 -6.36 -6.76 -7.88
C ASN A 105 -6.29 -5.23 -7.72
N LEU A 106 -7.39 -4.53 -8.00
CA LEU A 106 -7.48 -3.08 -7.82
C LEU A 106 -7.38 -2.69 -6.34
N GLU A 107 -8.10 -3.39 -5.47
CA GLU A 107 -8.04 -3.18 -4.01
C GLU A 107 -6.63 -3.40 -3.47
N LEU A 108 -5.95 -4.48 -3.88
CA LEU A 108 -4.57 -4.77 -3.50
C LEU A 108 -3.58 -3.72 -4.02
N LYS A 109 -3.75 -3.22 -5.25
CA LYS A 109 -2.93 -2.13 -5.79
C LYS A 109 -3.10 -0.85 -4.99
N ASN A 110 -4.32 -0.51 -4.60
CA ASN A 110 -4.58 0.66 -3.77
C ASN A 110 -3.95 0.51 -2.37
N ALA A 111 -4.12 -0.64 -1.74
CA ALA A 111 -3.49 -0.94 -0.46
C ALA A 111 -1.95 -0.88 -0.53
N LEU A 112 -1.36 -1.44 -1.59
CA LEU A 112 0.08 -1.38 -1.82
C LEU A 112 0.58 0.06 -2.01
N SER A 113 -0.16 0.88 -2.76
CA SER A 113 0.17 2.30 -2.94
C SER A 113 0.17 3.04 -1.60
N LEU A 114 -0.86 2.84 -0.79
CA LEU A 114 -0.98 3.44 0.54
C LEU A 114 0.18 3.00 1.45
N HIS A 115 0.53 1.71 1.46
CA HIS A 115 1.65 1.20 2.26
C HIS A 115 3.00 1.77 1.79
N LYS A 116 3.21 1.91 0.48
CA LYS A 116 4.43 2.55 -0.05
C LYS A 116 4.53 4.00 0.38
N GLU A 117 3.44 4.76 0.32
CA GLU A 117 3.41 6.15 0.80
C GLU A 117 3.72 6.23 2.30
N LYS A 118 3.12 5.34 3.10
CA LYS A 118 3.36 5.28 4.54
C LYS A 118 4.82 4.95 4.85
N SER A 119 5.40 3.96 4.16
CA SER A 119 6.82 3.61 4.30
C SER A 119 7.71 4.81 3.99
N ARG A 120 7.46 5.50 2.87
CA ARG A 120 8.22 6.70 2.48
C ARG A 120 8.17 7.79 3.56
N LYS A 121 7.00 8.03 4.17
CA LYS A 121 6.85 8.97 5.28
C LYS A 121 7.65 8.55 6.51
N TYR A 122 7.67 7.26 6.84
CA TYR A 122 8.52 6.75 7.93
C TYR A 122 10.00 6.94 7.63
N ASP A 123 10.45 6.65 6.41
CA ASP A 123 11.86 6.82 6.01
C ASP A 123 12.27 8.30 6.11
N GLU A 124 11.41 9.22 5.66
CA GLU A 124 11.63 10.67 5.76
C GLU A 124 11.72 11.14 7.21
N ILE A 125 10.79 10.70 8.07
CA ILE A 125 10.82 11.02 9.50
C ILE A 125 12.06 10.43 10.17
N SER A 126 12.44 9.20 9.82
CA SER A 126 13.62 8.53 10.36
C SER A 126 14.91 9.27 9.98
N SER A 127 15.02 9.76 8.75
CA SER A 127 16.14 10.59 8.31
C SER A 127 16.23 11.88 9.11
N ARG A 128 15.12 12.63 9.20
CA ARG A 128 15.06 13.89 9.95
C ARG A 128 15.35 13.72 11.43
N LEU A 129 14.86 12.64 12.03
CA LEU A 129 15.15 12.31 13.42
C LEU A 129 16.65 12.03 13.60
N SER A 130 17.26 11.27 12.69
CA SER A 130 18.69 10.98 12.72
C SER A 130 19.53 12.27 12.61
N GLU A 131 19.17 13.17 11.70
CA GLU A 131 19.80 14.49 11.56
C GLU A 131 19.66 15.33 12.83
N THR A 132 18.47 15.34 13.44
CA THR A 132 18.20 16.08 14.68
C THR A 132 19.01 15.52 15.85
N ILE A 133 19.10 14.19 15.97
CA ILE A 133 19.91 13.55 17.02
C ILE A 133 21.38 13.90 16.84
N LEU A 134 21.92 13.82 15.62
CA LEU A 134 23.32 14.18 15.34
C LEU A 134 23.59 15.66 15.66
N HIS A 135 22.68 16.56 15.27
CA HIS A 135 22.80 17.97 15.62
C HIS A 135 22.77 18.19 17.14
N ALA A 136 21.83 17.56 17.84
CA ALA A 136 21.72 17.67 19.29
C ALA A 136 22.96 17.14 20.01
N GLN A 137 23.52 16.01 19.56
CA GLN A 137 24.78 15.46 20.07
C GLN A 137 25.93 16.45 19.89
N LYS A 138 26.10 16.98 18.68
CA LYS A 138 27.14 17.97 18.41
C LYS A 138 26.97 19.23 19.25
N THR A 139 25.75 19.78 19.34
CA THR A 139 25.48 20.96 20.17
C THR A 139 25.78 20.69 21.65
N ALA A 140 25.44 19.49 22.16
CA ALA A 140 25.77 19.12 23.53
C ALA A 140 27.29 19.02 23.75
N GLU A 141 28.03 18.46 22.79
CA GLU A 141 29.50 18.41 22.82
C GLU A 141 30.10 19.82 22.83
N ASP A 142 29.67 20.69 21.90
CA ASP A 142 30.11 22.09 21.80
C ASP A 142 29.83 22.85 23.11
N MET A 143 28.63 22.72 23.69
CA MET A 143 28.28 23.35 24.97
C MET A 143 29.16 22.86 26.14
N VAL A 144 29.51 21.58 26.17
CA VAL A 144 30.39 21.01 27.20
C VAL A 144 31.81 21.53 27.03
N GLU A 145 32.30 21.65 25.80
CA GLU A 145 33.61 22.22 25.49
C GLU A 145 33.68 23.70 25.89
N GLU A 146 32.71 24.51 25.48
CA GLU A 146 32.62 25.93 25.87
C GLU A 146 32.57 26.12 27.39
N ALA A 147 31.79 25.28 28.10
CA ALA A 147 31.71 25.33 29.55
C ALA A 147 33.05 24.99 30.23
N LYS A 148 33.80 24.02 29.69
CA LYS A 148 35.14 23.68 30.18
C LYS A 148 36.11 24.83 29.96
N GLU A 149 36.16 25.39 28.75
CA GLU A 149 37.02 26.53 28.46
C GLU A 149 36.71 27.75 29.33
N ALA A 150 35.43 28.03 29.56
CA ALA A 150 35.00 29.11 30.44
C ALA A 150 35.44 28.85 31.89
N ALA A 151 35.28 27.63 32.39
CA ALA A 151 35.72 27.24 33.73
C ALA A 151 37.26 27.32 33.89
N GLU A 152 38.02 26.92 32.88
CA GLU A 152 39.49 27.04 32.86
C GLU A 152 39.92 28.51 32.83
N ARG A 153 39.29 29.35 32.01
CA ARG A 153 39.53 30.80 31.97
C ARG A 153 39.25 31.44 33.33
N ILE A 154 38.11 31.17 33.95
CA ILE A 154 37.75 31.69 35.27
C ILE A 154 38.75 31.22 36.33
N SER A 155 39.12 29.93 36.30
CA SER A 155 40.09 29.37 37.26
C SER A 155 41.48 29.99 37.12
N SER A 156 41.93 30.21 35.88
CA SER A 156 43.20 30.88 35.58
C SER A 156 43.18 32.33 36.05
N GLN A 157 42.14 33.08 35.70
CA GLN A 157 41.97 34.47 36.11
C GLN A 157 41.91 34.59 37.64
N SER A 158 41.13 33.74 38.30
CA SER A 158 41.02 33.73 39.76
C SER A 158 42.36 33.44 40.45
N ARG A 159 43.18 32.53 39.89
CA ARG A 159 44.55 32.28 40.39
C ARG A 159 45.43 33.52 40.24
N GLN A 160 45.39 34.17 39.08
CA GLN A 160 46.15 35.39 38.82
C GLN A 160 45.74 36.52 39.76
N ASP A 161 44.44 36.73 39.96
CA ASP A 161 43.90 37.74 40.88
C ASP A 161 44.33 37.45 42.34
N CYS A 162 44.27 36.18 42.76
CA CYS A 162 44.73 35.77 44.09
C CYS A 162 46.23 36.01 44.28
N GLU A 163 47.05 35.74 43.27
CA GLU A 163 48.48 36.03 43.29
C GLU A 163 48.75 37.54 43.36
N GLU A 164 48.02 38.34 42.60
CA GLU A 164 48.13 39.81 42.64
C GLU A 164 47.74 40.36 44.02
N ILE A 165 46.61 39.93 44.57
CA ILE A 165 46.16 40.30 45.93
C ILE A 165 47.22 39.88 46.96
N ARG A 166 47.76 38.67 46.85
CA ARG A 166 48.81 38.18 47.76
C ARG A 166 50.07 39.04 47.68
N GLN A 167 50.47 39.48 46.49
CA GLN A 167 51.60 40.39 46.30
C GLN A 167 51.33 41.76 46.90
N LYS A 168 50.14 42.35 46.66
CA LYS A 168 49.73 43.62 47.25
C LYS A 168 49.71 43.53 48.78
N MET A 169 49.19 42.44 49.34
CA MET A 169 49.15 42.24 50.79
C MET A 169 50.55 42.08 51.39
N LYS A 170 51.49 41.41 50.72
CA LYS A 170 52.90 41.38 51.14
C LYS A 170 53.54 42.77 51.14
N ARG A 171 53.27 43.59 50.12
CA ARG A 171 53.76 44.98 50.06
C ARG A 171 53.18 45.81 51.20
N PHE A 172 51.88 45.74 51.41
CA PHE A 172 51.20 46.42 52.51
C PHE A 172 51.75 45.99 53.88
N GLN A 173 51.97 44.69 54.12
CA GLN A 173 52.60 44.21 55.35
C GLN A 173 54.00 44.80 55.57
N LYS A 174 54.78 44.93 54.49
CA LYS A 174 56.09 45.60 54.54
C LYS A 174 55.93 47.08 54.89
N GLU A 175 55.06 47.80 54.19
CA GLU A 175 54.77 49.22 54.46
C GLU A 175 54.32 49.47 55.90
N VAL A 176 53.46 48.60 56.45
CA VAL A 176 53.04 48.66 57.86
C VAL A 176 54.21 48.38 58.82
N SER A 177 55.10 47.45 58.47
CA SER A 177 56.29 47.15 59.29
C SER A 177 57.30 48.31 59.27
N ASP A 178 57.52 48.89 58.10
CA ASP A 178 58.36 50.08 57.91
C ASP A 178 57.77 51.27 58.70
N LEU A 179 56.45 51.49 58.62
CA LEU A 179 55.76 52.50 59.41
C LEU A 179 55.91 52.26 60.92
N LYS A 180 55.76 51.01 61.38
CA LYS A 180 55.96 50.64 62.79
C LYS A 180 57.39 50.95 63.23
N TYR A 181 58.38 50.65 62.40
CA TYR A 181 59.78 50.98 62.68
C TYR A 181 59.99 52.48 62.80
N CYS A 182 59.50 53.27 61.83
CA CYS A 182 59.58 54.74 61.87
C CYS A 182 58.89 55.35 63.10
N ILE A 183 57.71 54.84 63.48
CA ILE A 183 56.99 55.26 64.69
C ILE A 183 57.81 54.91 65.94
N GLY A 184 58.38 53.70 66.01
CA GLY A 184 59.25 53.29 67.10
C GLY A 184 60.49 54.18 67.24
N GLU A 185 61.13 54.54 66.13
CA GLU A 185 62.25 55.46 66.09
C GLU A 185 61.86 56.88 66.54
N ALA A 186 60.69 57.37 66.11
CA ALA A 186 60.13 58.64 66.55
C ALA A 186 59.85 58.65 68.07
N PHE A 187 59.28 57.58 68.62
CA PHE A 187 59.06 57.44 70.06
C PHE A 187 60.36 57.36 70.85
N ALA A 188 61.37 56.61 70.38
CA ALA A 188 62.67 56.55 71.04
C ALA A 188 63.38 57.91 71.04
N SER A 189 63.24 58.67 69.95
CA SER A 189 63.73 60.05 69.86
C SER A 189 63.00 60.97 70.85
N LEU A 190 61.67 60.88 70.92
CA LEU A 190 60.86 61.63 71.88
C LEU A 190 61.23 61.29 73.33
N ASP A 191 61.42 60.01 73.64
CA ASP A 191 61.82 59.54 74.98
C ASP A 191 63.20 60.09 75.35
N LYS A 192 64.17 60.04 74.42
CA LYS A 192 65.48 60.68 74.62
C LYS A 192 65.37 62.19 74.82
N GLN A 193 64.53 62.87 74.04
CA GLN A 193 64.26 64.30 74.24
C GLN A 193 63.62 64.56 75.60
N MET A 194 62.70 63.72 76.05
CA MET A 194 62.05 63.82 77.36
C MET A 194 63.04 63.62 78.51
N VAL A 195 63.95 62.64 78.40
CA VAL A 195 65.04 62.44 79.37
C VAL A 195 65.94 63.67 79.41
N MET A 196 66.38 64.20 78.26
CA MET A 196 67.18 65.43 78.24
C MET A 196 66.42 66.63 78.83
N LEU A 197 65.10 66.71 78.63
CA LEU A 197 64.26 67.78 79.18
C LEU A 197 64.10 67.62 80.70
N SER A 198 63.90 66.39 81.21
CA SER A 198 63.89 66.09 82.64
C SER A 198 65.23 66.35 83.30
N GLU A 199 66.35 66.01 82.65
CA GLU A 199 67.69 66.36 83.11
C GLU A 199 67.89 67.87 83.14
N ALA A 200 67.46 68.59 82.11
CA ALA A 200 67.52 70.05 82.08
C ALA A 200 66.65 70.69 83.19
N VAL A 201 65.43 70.19 83.40
CA VAL A 201 64.55 70.63 84.48
C VAL A 201 65.16 70.34 85.85
N ASN A 202 65.73 69.15 86.07
CA ASN A 202 66.45 68.81 87.31
C ASN A 202 67.69 69.69 87.51
N LYS A 203 68.38 70.05 86.43
CA LYS A 203 69.53 70.96 86.49
C LYS A 203 69.11 72.38 86.85
N VAL A 204 67.99 72.86 86.29
CA VAL A 204 67.38 74.15 86.65
C VAL A 204 66.86 74.14 88.09
N ALA A 205 66.23 73.05 88.53
CA ALA A 205 65.80 72.86 89.91
C ALA A 205 66.99 72.85 90.87
N GLY A 206 68.09 72.16 90.52
CA GLY A 206 69.35 72.18 91.27
C GLY A 206 69.98 73.57 91.35
N THR A 207 70.00 74.33 90.24
CA THR A 207 70.47 75.73 90.27
C THR A 207 69.53 76.64 91.06
N MET A 208 68.22 76.36 91.09
CA MET A 208 67.27 77.07 91.96
C MET A 208 67.47 76.72 93.44
N GLU A 209 67.78 75.46 93.78
CA GLU A 209 68.14 75.05 95.15
C GLU A 209 69.48 75.68 95.59
N GLU A 210 70.45 75.82 94.68
CA GLU A 210 71.70 76.56 94.91
C GLU A 210 71.47 78.08 95.07
N GLU A 211 70.61 78.71 94.25
CA GLU A 211 70.24 80.13 94.40
C GLU A 211 69.42 80.39 95.68
N ILE A 212 68.60 79.43 96.14
CA ILE A 212 67.89 79.52 97.42
C ILE A 212 68.87 79.37 98.59
N ARG A 213 69.86 78.46 98.51
CA ARG A 213 70.94 78.35 99.50
C ARG A 213 71.84 79.59 99.54
N GLU A 214 72.18 80.18 98.40
CA GLU A 214 72.95 81.43 98.35
C GLU A 214 72.17 82.65 98.87
N LYS A 215 70.83 82.61 98.82
CA LYS A 215 69.99 83.62 99.49
C LYS A 215 69.79 83.39 100.99
N GLU A 216 69.97 82.18 101.50
CA GLU A 216 69.89 81.87 102.94
C GLU A 216 71.23 82.09 103.69
N ASP A 217 72.38 81.90 103.03
CA ASP A 217 73.73 82.14 103.64
C ASP A 217 74.30 83.56 103.38
N GLY A 218 73.51 84.43 102.76
CA GLY A 218 73.89 85.78 102.34
C GLY A 218 73.02 86.90 102.93
N SER A 219 72.68 86.84 104.22
CA SER A 219 72.15 88.02 104.94
C SER A 219 73.02 88.39 106.14
N PRO A 220 73.70 89.57 106.13
CA PRO A 220 74.20 90.19 107.33
C PRO A 220 73.14 91.13 107.91
N SER A 221 72.91 91.04 109.21
CA SER A 221 72.27 92.09 110.04
C SER A 221 73.36 92.72 110.93
N PRO A 222 73.20 93.89 111.62
CA PRO A 222 72.13 94.93 111.60
C PRO A 222 72.66 96.41 111.69
N LEU A 223 71.76 97.41 111.68
CA LEU A 223 71.66 98.62 112.56
C LEU A 223 71.24 99.94 111.86
N CYS A 224 70.40 100.70 112.59
CA CYS A 224 69.77 102.01 112.35
C CYS A 224 68.41 102.03 111.65
#